data_AF-A0A662W0M9-F1
#
_entry.id   AF-A0A662W0M9-F1
#
_cell.length_a   1.000
_cell.length_b   1.000
_cell.length_c   1.000
_cell.angle_alpha   90.00
_cell.angle_beta   90.00
_cell.angle_gamma   90.00
#
_symmetry.space_group_name_H-M   'P 1'
#
loop_
_entity.id
_entity.type
_entity.pdbx_description
1 polymer ?
#
loop_
_entity_poly.entity_id
_entity_poly.type
_entity_poly.pdbx_seq_one_letter_code
_entity_poly.pdbx_strand_id
1 'polypeptide(L)' 'DPCGENGEFHTFVVDGPLFKRKVEFRFGRVWENEKYLGLEVTF' A
#
# COMPACT_ATOMS: atom_id res chain seq x y z
N ASP A 1 2.65 -14.47 -9.39
CA ASP A 1 1.55 -14.02 -10.25
C ASP A 1 1.66 -12.52 -10.47
N PRO A 2 1.56 -11.99 -11.71
CA PRO A 2 1.76 -10.56 -11.98
C PRO A 2 0.81 -9.64 -11.19
N CYS A 3 -0.38 -10.12 -10.83
CA CYS A 3 -1.41 -9.34 -10.15
C CYS A 3 -1.38 -9.49 -8.62
N GLY A 4 -0.43 -10.25 -8.08
CA GLY A 4 -0.34 -10.47 -6.64
C GLY A 4 -1.44 -11.40 -6.09
N GLU A 5 -2.07 -12.23 -6.94
CA GLU A 5 -3.21 -13.10 -6.56
C GLU A 5 -2.86 -14.12 -5.46
N ASN A 6 -1.58 -14.42 -5.23
CA ASN A 6 -1.13 -15.33 -4.18
C ASN A 6 -0.58 -14.60 -2.94
N GLY A 7 -0.83 -13.29 -2.82
CA GLY A 7 -0.38 -12.49 -1.68
C GLY A 7 1.08 -12.06 -1.78
N GLU A 8 1.63 -11.94 -2.99
CA GLU A 8 2.98 -11.43 -3.23
C GLU A 8 3.15 -9.98 -2.77
N PHE A 9 2.07 -9.18 -2.86
CA PHE A 9 2.03 -7.80 -2.37
C PHE A 9 0.60 -7.37 -2.02
N HIS A 10 0.50 -6.34 -1.18
CA HIS A 10 -0.75 -5.62 -0.92
C HIS A 10 -0.57 -4.15 -1.30
N THR A 11 -1.52 -3.60 -2.05
CA THR A 11 -1.52 -2.19 -2.47
C THR A 11 -2.70 -1.44 -1.88
N PHE A 12 -2.52 -0.14 -1.66
CA PHE A 12 -3.59 0.77 -1.28
C PHE A 12 -3.73 1.87 -2.34
N VAL A 13 -4.95 2.05 -2.87
CA VAL A 13 -5.25 3.04 -3.92
C VAL A 13 -5.67 4.35 -3.26
N VAL A 14 -4.84 5.39 -3.40
CA VAL A 14 -5.04 6.70 -2.75
C VAL A 14 -5.77 7.71 -3.63
N ASP A 15 -5.88 7.45 -4.93
CA ASP A 15 -6.51 8.34 -5.90
C ASP A 15 -7.04 7.56 -7.12
N GLY A 16 -7.99 8.15 -7.84
CA GLY A 16 -8.55 7.58 -9.06
C GLY A 16 -9.73 8.37 -9.63
N PRO A 17 -10.20 8.04 -10.85
CA PRO A 17 -11.24 8.81 -11.55
C PRO A 17 -12.57 8.96 -10.78
N LEU A 18 -12.85 8.07 -9.85
CA LEU A 18 -14.07 8.08 -9.02
C LEU A 18 -13.90 8.85 -7.70
N PHE A 19 -12.68 9.26 -7.34
CA PHE A 19 -12.40 9.96 -6.10
C PHE A 19 -12.76 11.44 -6.25
N LYS A 20 -13.55 11.99 -5.31
CA LYS A 20 -13.85 13.45 -5.28
C LYS A 20 -12.61 14.29 -4.95
N ARG A 21 -11.67 13.69 -4.21
CA ARG A 21 -10.36 14.21 -3.83
C ARG A 21 -9.48 13.03 -3.47
N LYS A 22 -8.17 13.13 -3.68
CA LYS A 22 -7.20 12.14 -3.22
C LYS A 22 -7.30 11.94 -1.70
N VAL A 23 -7.00 10.73 -1.25
CA VAL A 23 -6.81 10.44 0.17
C VAL A 23 -5.46 11.03 0.59
N GLU A 24 -5.44 11.95 1.55
CA GLU A 24 -4.18 12.41 2.14
C GLU A 24 -3.61 11.29 3.01
N PHE A 25 -2.31 11.06 2.90
CA PHE A 25 -1.61 10.04 3.68
C PHE A 25 -0.16 10.44 3.90
N ARG A 26 0.51 9.77 4.83
CA ARG A 26 1.94 9.91 5.10
C ARG A 26 2.58 8.54 5.21
N PHE A 27 3.78 8.45 4.66
CA PHE A 27 4.64 7.29 4.87
C PHE A 27 5.23 7.33 6.28
N GLY A 28 5.11 6.21 6.99
CA GLY A 28 5.71 5.96 8.29
C GLY A 28 6.99 5.12 8.16
N ARG A 29 7.17 4.17 9.08
CA ARG A 29 8.32 3.28 9.08
C ARG A 29 8.25 2.25 7.95
N VAL A 30 9.39 2.02 7.30
CA VAL A 30 9.64 0.77 6.55
C VAL A 30 10.07 -0.29 7.56
N TRP A 31 9.42 -1.44 7.53
CA TRP A 31 9.75 -2.58 8.37
C TRP A 31 9.97 -3.83 7.52
N GLU A 32 10.77 -4.74 8.03
CA GLU A 32 11.03 -6.04 7.41
C GLU A 32 11.00 -7.15 8.45
N ASN A 33 10.68 -8.35 8.00
CA ASN A 33 10.93 -9.60 8.71
C ASN A 33 11.47 -10.63 7.71
N GLU A 34 11.69 -11.86 8.16
CA GLU A 34 12.27 -12.93 7.35
C GLU A 34 11.52 -13.22 6.03
N LYS A 35 10.24 -12.84 5.95
CA LYS A 35 9.35 -13.18 4.84
C LYS A 35 8.75 -11.98 4.11
N TYR A 36 8.67 -10.81 4.74
CA TYR A 36 7.93 -9.67 4.22
C TYR A 36 8.63 -8.33 4.48
N LEU A 37 8.45 -7.40 3.55
CA LEU A 37 8.73 -5.98 3.69
C LEU A 37 7.38 -5.24 3.74
N GLY A 38 7.25 -4.25 4.60
CA GLY A 38 6.07 -3.41 4.67
C GLY A 38 6.39 -1.93 4.86
N LEU A 39 5.48 -1.09 4.38
CA LEU A 39 5.50 0.34 4.55
C LEU A 39 4.30 0.75 5.40
N GLU A 40 4.56 1.37 6.54
CA GLU A 40 3.51 1.97 7.36
C GLU A 40 2.90 3.17 6.61
N VAL A 41 1.58 3.24 6.59
CA VAL A 41 0.82 4.33 5.98
C VAL A 41 -0.15 4.88 7.02
N THR A 42 -0.10 6.19 7.26
CA THR A 42 -1.00 6.91 8.17
C THR A 42 -1.85 7.90 7.37
N PHE A 43 -3.07 8.19 7.84
CA PHE A 43 -4.08 9.01 7.16
C PHE A 43 -4.51 10.19 8.03
#